data_AF-A0A9D4E0W7-F1
#
_entry.id   AF-A0A9D4E0W7-F1
#
_cell.length_a   1.000
_cell.length_b   1.000
_cell.length_c   1.000
_cell.angle_alpha   90.00
_cell.angle_beta   90.00
_cell.angle_gamma   90.00
#
_symmetry.space_group_name_H-M   'P 1'
#
loop_
_entity.id
_entity.type
_entity.pdbx_description
1 polymer ?
#
loop_
_entity_poly.entity_id
_entity_poly.type
_entity_poly.pdbx_seq_one_letter_code
_entity_poly.pdbx_strand_id
1 'polypeptide(L)'
;MLKSSFIIRGEEFRTAFQKLKTLPAVFNDVPFMALSETLPTSLMKELPNILGLNNPVTVQESPDRTNIFLKKLHKSKIGDTNEIYESIFKTECDDLKKDPYNYPVTMLFMPLYYISQAAAYLKHLFGDGDITTSCYAVLFSRQDKVVL
;
A
#
# COMPACT_ATOMS: atom_id res chain seq x y z
N MET A 1 -20.12 -24.60 -20.11
CA MET A 1 -20.03 -23.14 -20.35
C MET A 1 -19.74 -22.48 -19.01
N LEU A 2 -18.46 -22.26 -18.69
CA LEU A 2 -18.02 -21.71 -17.39
C LEU A 2 -18.22 -20.19 -17.41
N LYS A 3 -19.13 -19.69 -16.57
CA LYS A 3 -19.25 -18.25 -16.30
C LYS A 3 -17.98 -17.81 -15.58
N SER A 4 -17.12 -17.08 -16.28
CA SER A 4 -16.01 -16.35 -15.69
C SER A 4 -16.57 -15.23 -14.81
N SER A 5 -16.61 -15.46 -13.50
CA SER A 5 -16.83 -14.41 -12.50
C SER A 5 -15.59 -13.53 -12.45
N PHE A 6 -15.60 -12.45 -13.22
CA PHE A 6 -14.64 -11.36 -13.04
C PHE A 6 -14.94 -10.69 -11.70
N ILE A 7 -14.07 -10.92 -10.71
CA ILE A 7 -14.13 -10.23 -9.42
C ILE A 7 -13.68 -8.79 -9.67
N ILE A 8 -14.63 -7.88 -9.86
CA ILE A 8 -14.41 -6.44 -9.71
C ILE A 8 -14.24 -6.21 -8.22
N ARG A 9 -13.02 -5.93 -7.74
CA ARG A 9 -12.75 -5.51 -6.34
C ARG A 9 -13.31 -4.10 -6.04
N GLY A 10 -14.47 -3.77 -6.60
CA GLY A 10 -15.08 -2.45 -6.64
C GLY A 10 -16.61 -2.48 -6.65
N GLU A 11 -17.28 -3.57 -6.31
CA GLU A 11 -18.73 -3.49 -6.04
C GLU A 11 -19.02 -2.77 -4.71
N GLU A 12 -18.04 -2.68 -3.81
CA GLU A 12 -18.01 -1.70 -2.71
C GLU A 12 -17.36 -0.37 -3.13
N PHE A 13 -17.28 -0.05 -4.43
CA PHE A 13 -17.01 1.31 -4.86
C PHE A 13 -18.18 2.15 -4.34
N ARG A 14 -17.92 2.74 -3.16
CA ARG A 14 -18.84 3.42 -2.26
C ARG A 14 -20.00 3.98 -3.07
N THR A 15 -21.22 3.52 -2.84
CA THR A 15 -22.43 3.99 -3.55
C THR A 15 -22.52 5.53 -3.60
N ALA A 16 -21.91 6.21 -2.63
CA ALA A 16 -21.66 7.65 -2.63
C ALA A 16 -20.95 8.19 -3.89
N PHE A 17 -19.99 7.48 -4.48
CA PHE A 17 -19.25 7.90 -5.67
C PHE A 17 -20.14 7.95 -6.92
N GLN A 18 -21.19 7.13 -6.99
CA GLN A 18 -22.17 7.22 -8.09
C GLN A 18 -22.91 8.57 -8.08
N LYS A 19 -23.02 9.20 -6.91
CA LYS A 19 -23.63 10.55 -6.78
C LYS A 19 -22.73 11.65 -7.34
N LEU A 20 -21.44 11.41 -7.58
CA LEU A 20 -20.52 12.41 -8.13
C LEU A 20 -20.81 12.75 -9.60
N LYS A 21 -21.55 11.89 -10.31
CA LYS A 21 -21.94 12.08 -11.71
C LYS A 21 -22.64 13.40 -11.99
N THR A 22 -23.32 13.97 -10.99
CA THR A 22 -24.06 15.22 -11.14
C THR A 22 -23.17 16.46 -11.03
N LEU A 23 -21.95 16.33 -10.45
CA LEU A 23 -21.09 17.48 -10.21
C LEU A 23 -20.65 18.18 -11.50
N PRO A 24 -20.22 17.48 -12.56
CA PRO A 24 -19.87 18.15 -13.81
C PRO A 24 -21.05 18.89 -14.44
N ALA A 25 -22.28 18.38 -14.27
CA ALA A 25 -23.48 19.02 -14.79
C ALA A 25 -23.87 20.31 -14.02
N VAL A 26 -23.59 20.35 -12.71
CA VAL A 26 -23.85 21.53 -11.86
C VAL A 26 -22.75 22.59 -12.05
N PHE A 27 -21.50 22.16 -12.19
CA PHE A 27 -20.32 23.02 -12.28
C PHE A 27 -19.63 22.88 -13.65
N ASN A 28 -20.33 23.27 -14.72
CA ASN A 28 -19.85 23.05 -16.09
C ASN A 28 -18.53 23.77 -16.43
N ASP A 29 -18.20 24.86 -15.73
CA ASP A 29 -16.98 25.65 -15.96
C ASP A 29 -15.79 25.20 -15.08
N VAL A 30 -15.99 24.21 -14.21
CA VAL A 30 -14.94 23.73 -13.29
C VAL A 30 -14.27 22.49 -13.88
N PRO A 31 -12.93 22.46 -14.00
CA PRO A 31 -12.23 21.27 -14.45
C PRO A 31 -12.26 20.18 -13.38
N PHE A 32 -12.53 18.94 -13.79
CA PHE A 32 -12.51 17.77 -12.92
C PHE A 32 -11.32 16.88 -13.23
N MET A 33 -10.67 16.37 -12.17
CA MET A 33 -9.58 15.43 -12.27
C MET A 33 -9.89 14.20 -11.41
N ALA A 34 -9.87 13.02 -12.03
CA ALA A 34 -9.98 11.75 -11.35
C ALA A 34 -8.60 11.08 -11.28
N LEU A 35 -8.16 10.73 -10.08
CA LEU A 35 -6.87 10.09 -9.82
C LEU A 35 -7.11 8.63 -9.42
N SER A 36 -6.37 7.72 -10.06
CA SER A 36 -6.38 6.30 -9.70
C SER A 36 -4.99 5.71 -9.89
N GLU A 37 -4.52 4.96 -8.90
CA GLU A 37 -3.25 4.23 -8.96
C GLU A 37 -3.43 2.87 -9.65
N THR A 38 -4.53 2.18 -9.36
CA THR A 38 -4.83 0.85 -9.89
C THR A 38 -6.14 0.90 -10.67
N LEU A 39 -6.07 1.13 -11.98
CA LEU A 39 -7.24 1.21 -12.85
C LEU A 39 -7.17 0.15 -13.96
N PRO A 40 -8.04 -0.89 -13.93
CA PRO A 40 -8.15 -1.84 -15.02
C PRO A 40 -8.56 -1.13 -16.32
N THR A 41 -8.07 -1.62 -17.46
CA THR A 41 -8.35 -1.03 -18.78
C THR A 41 -9.85 -1.01 -19.12
N SER A 42 -10.64 -1.96 -18.61
CA SER A 42 -12.10 -1.94 -18.75
C SER A 42 -12.71 -0.74 -18.03
N LEU A 43 -12.33 -0.53 -16.77
CA LEU A 43 -12.86 0.55 -15.94
C LEU A 43 -12.39 1.93 -16.42
N MET A 44 -11.21 2.05 -17.04
CA MET A 44 -10.77 3.30 -17.67
C MET A 44 -11.77 3.84 -18.69
N LYS A 45 -12.42 2.94 -19.45
CA LYS A 45 -13.40 3.33 -20.48
C LYS A 45 -14.76 3.70 -19.88
N GLU A 46 -15.10 3.09 -18.75
CA GLU A 46 -16.38 3.29 -18.07
C GLU A 46 -16.35 4.48 -17.10
N LEU A 47 -15.19 4.79 -16.50
CA LEU A 47 -15.02 5.81 -15.47
C LEU A 47 -15.52 7.20 -15.91
N PRO A 48 -15.24 7.70 -17.14
CA PRO A 48 -15.82 8.95 -17.61
C PRO A 48 -17.35 8.97 -17.55
N ASN A 49 -18.01 7.87 -17.91
CA ASN A 49 -19.46 7.76 -17.90
C ASN A 49 -20.03 7.65 -16.48
N ILE A 50 -19.30 7.01 -15.57
CA ILE A 50 -19.64 6.90 -14.15
C ILE A 50 -19.57 8.28 -13.49
N LEU A 51 -18.54 9.06 -13.81
CA LEU A 51 -18.30 10.38 -13.21
C LEU A 51 -18.97 11.54 -13.97
N GLY A 52 -19.56 11.30 -15.13
CA GLY A 52 -20.20 12.35 -15.95
C GLY A 52 -19.19 13.31 -16.58
N LEU A 53 -17.97 12.83 -16.87
CA LEU A 53 -16.90 13.64 -17.46
C LEU A 53 -17.09 13.75 -18.97
N ASN A 54 -17.11 14.98 -19.47
CA ASN A 54 -17.19 15.25 -20.90
C ASN A 54 -15.78 15.24 -21.51
N ASN A 55 -15.53 14.29 -22.42
CA ASN A 55 -14.29 14.17 -23.20
C ASN A 55 -12.97 14.32 -22.39
N PRO A 56 -12.75 13.51 -21.33
CA PRO A 56 -11.58 13.68 -20.48
C PRO A 56 -10.30 13.26 -21.19
N VAL A 57 -9.23 14.01 -20.93
CA VAL A 57 -7.87 13.59 -21.31
C VAL A 57 -7.40 12.52 -20.32
N THR A 58 -6.94 11.39 -20.85
CA THR A 58 -6.38 10.30 -20.04
C THR A 58 -4.86 10.37 -20.07
N VAL A 59 -4.25 10.50 -18.90
CA VAL A 59 -2.79 10.45 -18.72
C VAL A 59 -2.45 9.16 -17.99
N GLN A 60 -1.51 8.39 -18.53
CA GLN A 60 -1.06 7.13 -17.95
C GLN A 60 0.45 7.12 -17.84
N GLU A 61 0.93 6.72 -16.67
CA GLU A 61 2.36 6.57 -16.42
C GLU A 61 2.67 5.11 -16.09
N SER A 62 3.87 4.68 -16.47
CA SER A 62 4.34 3.34 -16.12
C SER A 62 4.51 3.25 -14.60
N PRO A 63 4.02 2.16 -13.95
CA PRO A 63 4.33 1.89 -12.55
C PRO A 63 5.78 1.42 -12.37
N ASP A 64 6.51 1.12 -13.45
CA ASP A 64 7.89 0.67 -13.38
C ASP A 64 8.80 1.72 -12.74
N ARG A 65 9.75 1.25 -11.92
CA ARG A 65 10.70 2.07 -11.17
C ARG A 65 12.07 1.44 -11.30
N THR A 66 12.84 1.92 -12.28
CA THR A 66 14.16 1.38 -12.63
C THR A 66 15.19 1.48 -11.50
N ASN A 67 14.95 2.36 -10.52
CA ASN A 67 15.77 2.53 -9.34
C ASN A 67 15.36 1.63 -8.15
N ILE A 68 14.37 0.74 -8.32
CA ILE A 68 13.93 -0.19 -7.28
C ILE A 68 14.40 -1.61 -7.62
N PHE A 69 15.26 -2.16 -6.76
CA PHE A 69 15.66 -3.56 -6.82
C PHE A 69 14.71 -4.44 -6.01
N LEU A 70 14.21 -5.52 -6.61
CA LEU A 70 13.31 -6.47 -5.97
C LEU A 70 14.03 -7.79 -5.69
N LYS A 71 14.12 -8.18 -4.42
CA LYS A 71 14.65 -9.46 -3.96
C LYS A 71 13.53 -10.29 -3.36
N LYS A 72 13.45 -11.57 -3.76
CA LYS A 72 12.51 -12.54 -3.15
C LYS A 72 13.29 -13.55 -2.31
N LEU A 73 12.88 -13.69 -1.06
CA LEU A 73 13.42 -14.68 -0.13
C LEU A 73 12.40 -15.80 0.08
N HIS A 74 12.89 -17.03 0.16
CA HIS A 74 12.05 -18.19 0.42
C HIS A 74 11.97 -18.46 1.92
N LYS A 75 10.74 -18.61 2.42
CA LYS A 75 10.48 -19.09 3.77
C LYS A 75 10.92 -20.55 3.89
N SER A 76 11.60 -20.89 4.99
CA SER A 76 11.88 -22.30 5.33
C SER A 76 10.54 -23.07 5.42
N LYS A 77 10.53 -24.33 4.99
CA LYS A 77 9.36 -25.22 5.11
C LYS A 77 9.32 -25.98 6.43
N ILE A 78 10.37 -25.84 7.24
CA ILE A 78 10.58 -26.54 8.51
C ILE A 78 10.58 -25.49 9.61
N GLY A 79 9.75 -25.71 10.64
CA GLY A 79 9.54 -24.80 11.78
C GLY A 79 8.12 -24.25 11.86
N ASP A 80 7.74 -23.72 13.03
CA ASP A 80 6.49 -22.95 13.15
C ASP A 80 6.62 -21.63 12.36
N THR A 81 5.49 -21.10 11.91
CA THR A 81 5.39 -19.84 11.14
C THR A 81 6.12 -18.69 11.84
N ASN A 82 6.09 -18.66 13.18
CA ASN A 82 6.77 -17.66 13.99
C ASN A 82 8.29 -17.76 13.90
N GLU A 83 8.85 -18.96 14.04
CA GLU A 83 10.29 -19.20 13.96
C GLU A 83 10.83 -18.83 12.57
N ILE A 84 10.07 -19.17 11.52
CA ILE A 84 10.40 -18.82 10.14
C ILE A 84 10.37 -17.30 9.94
N TYR A 85 9.35 -16.63 10.46
CA TYR A 85 9.25 -15.18 10.36
C TYR A 85 10.38 -14.46 11.10
N GLU A 86 10.66 -14.89 12.33
CA GLU A 86 11.75 -14.35 13.14
C GLU A 86 13.10 -14.55 12.49
N SER A 87 13.39 -15.71 11.91
CA SER A 87 14.69 -15.98 11.26
C SER A 87 14.94 -15.05 10.07
N ILE A 88 13.92 -14.82 9.22
CA ILE A 88 14.02 -13.88 8.09
C ILE A 88 14.20 -12.46 8.62
N PHE A 89 13.34 -12.03 9.55
CA PHE A 89 13.38 -10.69 10.11
C PHE A 89 14.74 -10.37 10.75
N LYS A 90 15.25 -11.29 11.60
CA LYS A 90 16.54 -11.13 12.28
C LYS A 90 17.69 -11.06 11.27
N THR A 91 17.70 -11.94 10.26
CA THR A 91 18.74 -11.94 9.22
C THR A 91 18.80 -10.60 8.48
N GLU A 92 17.65 -10.07 8.03
CA GLU A 92 17.63 -8.79 7.32
C GLU A 92 18.03 -7.63 8.24
N CYS A 93 17.62 -7.64 9.51
CA CYS A 93 18.01 -6.60 10.47
C CYS A 93 19.51 -6.64 10.81
N ASP A 94 20.09 -7.83 10.92
CA ASP A 94 21.52 -7.99 11.16
C ASP A 94 22.33 -7.47 9.96
N ASP A 95 21.84 -7.66 8.74
CA ASP A 95 22.45 -7.08 7.54
C ASP A 95 22.31 -5.55 7.50
N LEU A 96 21.18 -4.99 7.94
CA LEU A 96 21.02 -3.53 8.12
C LEU A 96 22.10 -2.95 9.05
N LYS A 97 22.43 -3.66 10.14
CA LYS A 97 23.48 -3.21 11.07
C LYS A 97 24.88 -3.25 10.46
N LYS A 98 25.14 -4.17 9.53
CA LYS A 98 26.46 -4.30 8.88
C LYS A 98 26.73 -3.17 7.87
N ASP A 99 25.69 -2.62 7.28
CA ASP A 99 25.81 -1.61 6.21
C ASP A 99 24.83 -0.43 6.38
N PRO A 100 24.93 0.34 7.47
CA PRO A 100 23.98 1.40 7.77
C PRO A 100 24.00 2.55 6.74
N TYR A 101 25.12 2.76 6.04
CA TYR A 101 25.28 3.83 5.05
C TYR A 101 24.42 3.61 3.80
N ASN A 102 24.21 2.36 3.39
CA ASN A 102 23.36 2.02 2.26
C ASN A 102 21.87 1.90 2.63
N TYR A 103 21.55 1.90 3.93
CA TYR A 103 20.18 1.83 4.44
C TYR A 103 19.86 2.95 5.45
N PRO A 104 20.03 4.24 5.07
CA PRO A 104 19.84 5.36 5.98
C PRO A 104 18.39 5.50 6.47
N VAL A 105 17.43 4.99 5.69
CA VAL A 105 16.02 4.89 6.05
C VAL A 105 15.51 3.52 5.62
N THR A 106 14.93 2.78 6.56
CA THR A 106 14.35 1.45 6.29
C THR A 106 12.90 1.40 6.75
N MET A 107 12.02 0.94 5.87
CA MET A 107 10.62 0.67 6.19
C MET A 107 10.38 -0.84 6.26
N LEU A 108 9.84 -1.29 7.38
CA LEU A 108 9.55 -2.70 7.63
C LEU A 108 8.03 -2.88 7.68
N PHE A 109 7.49 -3.54 6.65
CA PHE A 109 6.08 -3.89 6.60
C PHE A 109 5.87 -5.28 7.20
N MET A 110 5.13 -5.34 8.31
CA MET A 110 4.90 -6.59 9.03
C MET A 110 3.48 -6.68 9.60
N PRO A 111 2.98 -7.91 9.84
CA PRO A 111 1.76 -8.11 10.60
C PRO A 111 1.83 -7.44 11.98
N LEU A 112 0.69 -6.89 12.43
CA LEU A 112 0.60 -6.12 13.68
C LEU A 112 1.14 -6.87 14.90
N TYR A 113 0.92 -8.19 14.96
CA TYR A 113 1.32 -9.01 16.10
C TYR A 113 2.84 -9.13 16.29
N TYR A 114 3.65 -8.87 15.26
CA TYR A 114 5.12 -8.90 15.36
C TYR A 114 5.75 -7.55 15.70
N ILE A 115 5.00 -6.45 15.64
CA ILE A 115 5.58 -5.09 15.73
C ILE A 115 6.31 -4.87 17.06
N SER A 116 5.75 -5.33 18.18
CA SER A 116 6.37 -5.15 19.50
C SER A 116 7.68 -5.92 19.64
N GLN A 117 7.69 -7.18 19.19
CA GLN A 117 8.88 -8.04 19.21
C GLN A 117 9.97 -7.50 18.27
N ALA A 118 9.59 -7.05 17.08
CA ALA A 118 10.51 -6.43 16.12
C ALA A 118 11.14 -5.16 16.69
N ALA A 119 10.34 -4.29 17.33
CA ALA A 119 10.85 -3.08 17.96
C ALA A 119 11.83 -3.40 19.11
N ALA A 120 11.52 -4.40 19.94
CA ALA A 120 12.41 -4.83 21.01
C ALA A 120 13.74 -5.39 20.46
N TYR A 121 13.69 -6.20 19.40
CA TYR A 121 14.89 -6.73 18.76
C TYR A 121 15.76 -5.63 18.13
N LEU A 122 15.15 -4.67 17.42
CA LEU A 122 15.89 -3.55 16.84
C LEU A 122 16.57 -2.69 17.91
N LYS A 123 15.88 -2.41 19.03
CA LYS A 123 16.51 -1.72 20.18
C LYS A 123 17.68 -2.51 20.77
N HIS A 124 17.54 -3.83 20.89
CA HIS A 124 18.64 -4.68 21.33
C HIS A 124 19.82 -4.65 20.36
N LEU A 125 19.54 -4.70 19.05
CA LEU A 125 20.54 -4.79 18.00
C LEU A 125 21.35 -3.50 17.85
N PHE A 126 20.70 -2.33 17.94
CA PHE A 126 21.32 -1.02 17.71
C PHE A 126 21.58 -0.20 19.00
N GLY A 127 21.11 -0.67 20.16
CA GLY A 127 21.21 0.07 21.42
C GLY A 127 20.35 1.34 21.46
N ASP A 128 20.57 2.18 22.46
CA ASP A 128 19.78 3.40 22.70
C ASP A 128 20.25 4.62 21.88
N GLY A 129 21.33 4.49 21.09
CA GLY A 129 22.00 5.63 20.43
C GLY A 129 21.99 5.64 18.89
N ASP A 130 21.86 4.48 18.24
CA ASP A 130 22.23 4.38 16.81
C ASP A 130 21.04 4.43 15.84
N ILE A 131 19.80 4.25 16.31
CA ILE A 131 18.60 4.36 15.45
C ILE A 131 17.42 5.02 16.15
N THR A 132 16.69 5.86 15.41
CA THR A 132 15.36 6.31 15.83
C THR A 132 14.33 5.33 15.28
N THR A 133 13.76 4.50 16.16
CA THR A 133 12.67 3.58 15.78
C THR A 133 11.31 4.20 16.06
N SER A 134 10.43 4.17 15.06
CA SER A 134 9.03 4.56 15.20
C SER A 134 8.13 3.45 14.65
N CYS A 135 7.13 3.05 15.43
CA CYS A 135 6.11 2.12 14.97
C CYS A 135 4.88 2.90 14.49
N TYR A 136 4.35 2.54 13.32
CA TYR A 136 3.10 3.08 12.81
C TYR A 136 2.10 1.95 12.58
N ALA A 137 0.88 2.13 13.09
CA ALA A 137 -0.27 1.31 12.75
C ALA A 137 -1.50 2.19 12.61
N VAL A 138 -2.41 1.84 11.70
CA VAL A 138 -3.64 2.63 11.43
C VAL A 138 -4.48 2.82 12.69
N LEU A 139 -4.50 1.83 13.60
CA LEU A 139 -5.16 1.94 14.91
C LEU A 139 -4.66 3.13 15.76
N PHE A 140 -3.44 3.62 15.50
CA PHE A 140 -2.85 4.75 16.20
C PHE A 140 -3.09 6.09 15.49
N SER A 141 -3.56 6.10 14.24
CA SER A 141 -3.68 7.32 13.42
C SER A 141 -4.93 8.15 13.74
N ARG A 142 -5.85 7.65 14.59
CA ARG A 142 -7.16 8.27 14.91
C ARG A 142 -8.03 8.60 13.67
N GLN A 143 -7.68 8.11 12.49
CA GLN A 143 -8.41 8.40 11.24
C GLN A 143 -9.81 7.80 11.21
N ASP A 144 -10.10 6.82 12.08
CA ASP A 144 -11.42 6.19 12.19
C ASP A 144 -12.51 7.08 12.80
N LYS A 145 -12.18 8.27 13.33
CA LYS A 145 -13.18 9.17 13.94
C LYS A 145 -13.94 10.06 12.95
N VAL A 146 -13.59 10.07 11.67
CA VAL A 146 -14.14 11.05 10.68
C VAL A 146 -14.86 10.37 9.51
N VAL A 147 -15.12 9.06 9.59
CA VAL A 147 -15.89 8.34 8.56
C VAL A 147 -17.13 7.70 9.19
N LEU A 148 -18.06 8.55 9.64
CA LEU A 148 -19.46 8.20 9.91
C LEU A 148 -20.37 9.20 9.19
#